data_AF-A0AAU9KNR1-F1
#
_entry.id   AF-A0AAU9KNR1-F1
#
_cell.length_a   1.000
_cell.length_b   1.000
_cell.length_c   1.000
_cell.angle_alpha   90.00
_cell.angle_beta   90.00
_cell.angle_gamma   90.00
#
_symmetry.space_group_name_H-M   'P 1'
#
loop_
_entity.id
_entity.type
_entity.pdbx_description
1 polymer ?
#
loop_
_entity_poly.entity_id
_entity_poly.type
_entity_poly.pdbx_seq_one_letter_code
_entity_poly.pdbx_strand_id
1 'polypeptide(L)'
;METEKTKMLRGELYFSMDAALFKERQNTRKLIKRNNELDEAESPEALTKLFDAKGKDCFIEMPFRCGSGSNIRLYTATHPLGPRARASGYELGKPIVVEDDGAVIGDGSVVTKNVPPMCVYAGNPAKFIKKIEEE
;
A
#
# COMPACT_ATOMS: atom_id res chain seq x y z
N MET A 1 16.22 22.15 -9.20
CA MET A 1 16.84 21.12 -8.35
C MET A 1 15.82 20.02 -8.16
N GLU A 2 16.23 18.76 -8.25
CA GLU A 2 15.33 17.61 -8.09
C GLU A 2 14.83 17.50 -6.63
N THR A 3 13.56 17.14 -6.44
CA THR A 3 12.93 17.06 -5.10
C THR A 3 12.99 15.64 -4.55
N GLU A 4 13.00 15.49 -3.21
CA GLU A 4 12.93 14.16 -2.57
C GLU A 4 11.64 13.40 -2.93
N LYS A 5 10.55 14.11 -3.21
CA LYS A 5 9.30 13.53 -3.73
C LYS A 5 9.49 12.89 -5.10
N THR A 6 10.24 13.54 -5.99
CA THR A 6 10.53 13.00 -7.32
C THR A 6 11.34 11.71 -7.22
N LYS A 7 12.35 11.66 -6.33
CA LYS A 7 13.13 10.45 -6.07
C LYS A 7 12.27 9.31 -5.51
N MET A 8 11.41 9.62 -4.54
CA MET A 8 10.45 8.67 -3.97
C MET A 8 9.56 8.04 -5.04
N LEU A 9 8.97 8.85 -5.92
CA LEU A 9 8.06 8.36 -6.97
C LEU A 9 8.76 7.48 -8.02
N ARG A 10 10.07 7.64 -8.22
CA ARG A 10 10.88 6.76 -9.09
C ARG A 10 11.45 5.54 -8.36
N GLY A 11 11.22 5.42 -7.06
CA GLY A 11 11.80 4.39 -6.21
C GLY A 11 13.31 4.47 -6.03
N GLU A 12 13.86 5.67 -6.19
CA GLU A 12 15.24 6.00 -5.86
C GLU A 12 15.38 6.25 -4.35
N LEU A 13 16.62 6.24 -3.85
CA LEU A 13 16.88 6.56 -2.44
C LEU A 13 16.51 8.03 -2.17
N TYR A 14 15.63 8.26 -1.20
CA TYR A 14 15.16 9.60 -0.84
C TYR A 14 15.23 9.85 0.66
N PHE A 15 15.42 11.10 1.05
CA PHE A 15 15.43 11.53 2.45
C PHE A 15 14.00 11.76 2.92
N SER A 16 13.49 10.85 3.74
CA SER A 16 12.07 10.88 4.09
C SER A 16 11.71 12.01 5.03
N MET A 17 12.68 12.54 5.78
CA MET A 17 12.49 13.66 6.70
C MET A 17 12.54 15.04 6.02
N ASP A 18 12.56 15.09 4.70
CA ASP A 18 12.38 16.33 3.93
C ASP A 18 11.10 17.07 4.34
N ALA A 19 11.16 18.40 4.39
CA ALA A 19 10.09 19.24 4.91
C ALA A 19 8.80 19.13 4.08
N ALA A 20 8.90 18.96 2.76
CA ALA A 20 7.72 18.81 1.90
C ALA A 20 7.05 17.46 2.13
N LEU A 21 7.83 16.37 2.16
CA LEU A 21 7.32 15.03 2.47
C LEU A 21 6.74 14.94 3.89
N PHE A 22 7.37 15.60 4.86
CA PHE A 22 6.86 15.68 6.22
C PHE A 22 5.49 16.39 6.29
N LYS A 23 5.34 17.52 5.59
CA LYS A 23 4.09 18.26 5.51
C LYS A 23 3.00 17.45 4.81
N GLU A 24 3.32 16.75 3.73
CA GLU A 24 2.40 15.83 3.05
C GLU A 24 1.92 14.74 4.01
N ARG A 25 2.82 14.05 4.73
CA ARG A 25 2.44 13.05 5.73
C ARG A 25 1.56 13.62 6.84
N GLN A 26 1.82 14.85 7.31
CA GLN A 26 0.97 15.50 8.29
C GLN A 26 -0.45 15.75 7.75
N ASN A 27 -0.57 16.18 6.49
CA ASN A 27 -1.86 16.36 5.83
C ASN A 27 -2.60 15.02 5.68
N THR A 28 -1.91 13.97 5.20
CA THR A 28 -2.48 12.62 5.09
C THR A 28 -2.94 12.10 6.44
N ARG A 29 -2.16 12.27 7.52
CA ARG A 29 -2.55 11.87 8.88
C ARG A 29 -3.81 12.59 9.37
N LYS A 30 -3.96 13.87 9.07
CA LYS A 30 -5.18 14.63 9.39
C LYS A 30 -6.39 14.10 8.64
N LEU A 31 -6.24 13.77 7.34
CA LEU A 31 -7.29 13.17 6.54
C LEU A 31 -7.69 11.79 7.06
N ILE A 32 -6.72 10.92 7.38
CA ILE A 32 -6.97 9.59 7.96
C ILE A 32 -7.70 9.72 9.29
N LYS A 33 -7.26 10.62 10.18
CA LYS A 33 -7.91 10.83 11.47
C LYS A 33 -9.37 11.24 11.29
N ARG A 34 -9.63 12.24 10.44
CA ARG A 34 -10.98 12.70 10.12
C ARG A 34 -11.82 11.57 9.54
N ASN A 35 -11.27 10.80 8.60
CA ASN A 35 -11.94 9.69 7.95
C ASN A 35 -12.33 8.58 8.94
N ASN A 36 -11.48 8.28 9.92
CA ASN A 36 -11.76 7.29 10.96
C ASN A 36 -12.79 7.76 12.00
N GLU A 37 -13.15 9.04 11.99
CA GLU A 37 -14.17 9.64 12.87
C GLU A 37 -15.54 9.77 12.17
N LEU A 38 -15.66 9.40 10.88
CA LEU A 38 -16.92 9.46 10.12
C LEU A 38 -17.81 8.24 10.40
N ASP A 39 -19.13 8.47 10.42
CA ASP A 39 -20.14 7.41 10.47
C ASP A 39 -20.32 6.76 9.09
N GLU A 40 -20.76 5.49 9.03
CA GLU A 40 -20.92 4.69 7.79
C GLU A 40 -21.77 5.38 6.70
N ALA A 41 -22.67 6.29 7.10
CA ALA A 41 -23.54 7.04 6.19
C ALA A 41 -22.89 8.31 5.60
N GLU A 42 -21.72 8.73 6.11
CA GLU A 42 -21.06 9.98 5.71
C GLU A 42 -19.97 9.77 4.64
N SER A 43 -20.42 9.97 3.40
CA SER A 43 -19.77 10.21 2.09
C SER A 43 -18.25 9.94 1.86
N PRO A 44 -17.92 9.31 0.70
CA PRO A 44 -16.56 8.95 0.21
C PRO A 44 -15.61 10.12 -0.12
N GLU A 45 -15.89 11.35 0.26
CA GLU A 45 -15.07 12.52 -0.12
C GLU A 45 -13.69 12.52 0.57
N ALA A 46 -13.62 12.10 1.84
CA ALA A 46 -12.35 11.96 2.56
C ALA A 46 -11.48 10.82 1.98
N LEU A 47 -12.11 9.71 1.60
CA LEU A 47 -11.47 8.60 0.88
C LEU A 47 -10.98 9.03 -0.50
N THR A 48 -11.77 9.79 -1.25
CA THR A 48 -11.39 10.30 -2.58
C THR A 48 -10.21 11.27 -2.51
N LYS A 49 -10.03 11.99 -1.39
CA LYS A 49 -8.85 12.84 -1.16
C LYS A 49 -7.64 12.07 -0.63
N LEU A 50 -7.84 10.83 -0.16
CA LEU A 50 -6.77 9.96 0.35
C LEU A 50 -6.10 9.16 -0.77
N PHE A 51 -6.86 8.76 -1.78
CA PHE A 51 -6.38 7.96 -2.91
C PHE A 51 -6.25 8.83 -4.17
N ASP A 52 -5.11 8.72 -4.84
CA ASP A 52 -4.84 9.41 -6.11
C ASP A 52 -5.73 8.88 -7.26
N ALA A 53 -6.15 7.61 -7.15
CA ALA A 53 -7.15 6.99 -8.03
C ALA A 53 -7.92 5.89 -7.29
N LYS A 54 -9.19 5.68 -7.67
CA LYS A 54 -10.02 4.56 -7.20
C LYS A 54 -10.83 3.99 -8.36
N GLY A 55 -11.01 2.66 -8.39
CA GLY A 55 -11.87 2.00 -9.38
C GLY A 55 -13.33 2.44 -9.29
N LYS A 56 -14.09 2.27 -10.39
CA LYS A 56 -15.49 2.70 -10.53
C LYS A 56 -16.40 2.11 -9.43
N ASP A 57 -16.05 0.94 -8.89
CA ASP A 57 -16.80 0.22 -7.86
C ASP A 57 -15.92 -0.18 -6.66
N CYS A 58 -14.87 0.61 -6.37
CA CYS A 58 -13.99 0.37 -5.21
C CYS A 58 -14.74 0.69 -3.90
N PHE A 59 -15.07 -0.36 -3.14
CA PHE A 59 -15.67 -0.27 -1.82
C PHE A 59 -14.61 -0.50 -0.73
N ILE A 60 -14.49 0.45 0.19
CA ILE A 60 -13.60 0.37 1.34
C ILE A 60 -14.49 0.47 2.59
N GLU A 61 -14.67 -0.65 3.28
CA GLU A 61 -15.48 -0.72 4.51
C GLU A 61 -14.84 0.12 5.62
N MET A 62 -15.62 1.01 6.24
CA MET A 62 -15.16 2.04 7.17
C MET A 62 -15.68 1.78 8.60
N PRO A 63 -14.86 2.00 9.67
CA PRO A 63 -13.43 2.30 9.67
C PRO A 63 -12.68 1.14 9.02
N PHE A 64 -11.57 1.39 8.28
CA PHE A 64 -10.88 0.36 7.48
C PHE A 64 -10.74 -0.98 8.24
N ARG A 65 -11.70 -1.88 7.99
CA ARG A 65 -11.87 -3.18 8.62
C ARG A 65 -12.34 -4.12 7.52
N CYS A 66 -11.39 -4.71 6.82
CA CYS A 66 -11.66 -5.62 5.70
C CYS A 66 -12.40 -6.88 6.21
N GLY A 67 -13.65 -7.08 5.78
CA GLY A 67 -14.60 -8.10 6.27
C GLY A 67 -14.24 -9.58 6.03
N SER A 68 -13.21 -9.92 5.28
CA SER A 68 -12.72 -11.32 5.16
C SER A 68 -11.19 -11.46 5.25
N GLY A 69 -10.46 -10.34 5.11
CA GLY A 69 -9.01 -10.24 5.28
C GLY A 69 -8.68 -9.37 6.49
N SER A 70 -9.14 -9.76 7.67
CA SER A 70 -8.66 -9.13 8.90
C SER A 70 -7.14 -9.34 8.95
N ASN A 71 -6.35 -8.26 8.92
CA ASN A 71 -4.87 -8.24 8.91
C ASN A 71 -4.12 -8.15 7.56
N ILE A 72 -4.72 -7.63 6.47
CA ILE A 72 -3.96 -7.26 5.26
C ILE A 72 -3.08 -6.04 5.53
N ARG A 73 -1.79 -6.12 5.16
CA ARG A 73 -0.83 -5.03 5.31
C ARG A 73 -0.05 -4.84 4.01
N LEU A 74 -0.12 -3.64 3.44
CA LEU A 74 0.63 -3.26 2.23
C LEU A 74 1.75 -2.30 2.63
N TYR A 75 2.97 -2.63 2.24
CA TYR A 75 4.15 -1.82 2.55
C TYR A 75 4.92 -1.50 1.28
N THR A 76 4.89 -0.24 0.87
CA THR A 76 5.68 0.26 -0.27
C THR A 76 7.08 0.72 0.16
N ALA A 77 7.21 1.24 1.38
CA ALA A 77 8.46 1.75 1.94
C ALA A 77 9.35 0.62 2.50
N THR A 78 10.66 0.79 2.35
CA THR A 78 11.71 -0.06 2.92
C THR A 78 12.96 0.75 3.25
N HIS A 79 13.89 0.14 3.99
CA HIS A 79 15.14 0.79 4.40
C HIS A 79 16.37 0.00 3.93
N PRO A 80 17.51 0.67 3.77
CA PRO A 80 18.80 -0.01 3.66
C PRO A 80 19.03 -1.00 4.82
N LEU A 81 19.60 -2.16 4.52
CA LEU A 81 19.85 -3.21 5.53
C LEU A 81 20.92 -2.79 6.55
N GLY A 82 21.92 -2.02 6.12
CA GLY A 82 23.02 -1.55 6.96
C GLY A 82 22.52 -0.62 8.07
N PRO A 83 22.86 -0.86 9.36
CA PRO A 83 22.35 -0.08 10.49
C PRO A 83 22.64 1.44 10.37
N ARG A 84 23.85 1.81 9.95
CA ARG A 84 24.22 3.22 9.75
C ARG A 84 23.41 3.87 8.63
N ALA A 85 23.25 3.18 7.51
CA ALA A 85 22.45 3.65 6.39
C ALA A 85 20.97 3.77 6.79
N ARG A 86 20.42 2.83 7.56
CA ARG A 86 19.05 2.90 8.08
C ARG A 86 18.84 4.09 9.04
N ALA A 87 19.82 4.39 9.88
CA ALA A 87 19.75 5.51 10.82
C ALA A 87 19.87 6.90 10.16
N SER A 88 20.21 6.96 8.87
CA SER A 88 20.44 8.22 8.16
C SER A 88 19.18 9.01 7.82
N GLY A 89 17.99 8.41 7.97
CA GLY A 89 16.71 9.00 7.54
C GLY A 89 16.42 8.84 6.03
N TYR A 90 17.27 8.13 5.29
CA TYR A 90 17.01 7.75 3.91
C TYR A 90 16.23 6.43 3.82
N GLU A 91 15.30 6.37 2.87
CA GLU A 91 14.45 5.21 2.62
C GLU A 91 14.25 5.00 1.10
N LEU A 92 13.65 3.85 0.77
CA LEU A 92 13.31 3.45 -0.59
C LEU A 92 11.82 3.15 -0.61
N GLY A 93 11.16 3.39 -1.75
CA GLY A 93 9.76 3.02 -1.95
C GLY A 93 9.59 2.38 -3.31
N LYS A 94 8.84 1.28 -3.41
CA LYS A 94 8.38 0.80 -4.72
C LYS A 94 6.86 0.70 -4.72
N PRO A 95 6.19 1.07 -5.82
CA PRO A 95 4.75 0.97 -5.90
C PRO A 95 4.33 -0.49 -5.76
N ILE A 96 3.19 -0.70 -5.09
CA ILE A 96 2.44 -1.96 -5.15
C ILE A 96 1.28 -1.70 -6.11
N VAL A 97 1.10 -2.60 -7.06
CA VAL A 97 -0.03 -2.60 -7.99
C VAL A 97 -0.83 -3.87 -7.71
N VAL A 98 -2.12 -3.71 -7.44
CA VAL A 98 -3.09 -4.81 -7.33
C VAL A 98 -4.03 -4.65 -8.50
N GLU A 99 -4.07 -5.67 -9.36
CA GLU A 99 -4.87 -5.68 -10.59
C GLU A 99 -6.10 -6.57 -10.40
N ASP A 100 -7.10 -6.41 -11.28
CA ASP A 100 -8.30 -7.24 -11.34
C ASP A 100 -8.06 -8.39 -12.34
N ASP A 101 -7.21 -9.34 -11.95
CA ASP A 101 -6.63 -10.35 -12.84
C ASP A 101 -6.90 -11.80 -12.39
N GLY A 102 -7.78 -11.97 -11.39
CA GLY A 102 -8.18 -13.24 -10.83
C GLY A 102 -7.11 -13.93 -9.96
N ALA A 103 -5.99 -13.29 -9.64
CA ALA A 103 -5.03 -13.87 -8.69
C ALA A 103 -5.63 -14.03 -7.28
N VAL A 104 -5.28 -15.13 -6.60
CA VAL A 104 -5.75 -15.44 -5.24
C VAL A 104 -4.57 -15.59 -4.30
N ILE A 105 -4.59 -14.86 -3.18
CA ILE A 105 -3.58 -14.93 -2.12
C ILE A 105 -4.21 -15.57 -0.88
N GLY A 106 -3.64 -16.69 -0.42
CA GLY A 106 -4.08 -17.35 0.80
C GLY A 106 -3.81 -16.51 2.05
N ASP A 107 -4.62 -16.71 3.10
CA ASP A 107 -4.46 -16.01 4.38
C ASP A 107 -3.07 -16.23 5.00
N GLY A 108 -2.58 -15.23 5.74
CA GLY A 108 -1.27 -15.25 6.40
C GLY A 108 -0.06 -15.20 5.46
N SER A 109 -0.26 -14.96 4.16
CA SER A 109 0.83 -14.96 3.19
C SER A 109 1.74 -13.73 3.28
N VAL A 110 3.03 -13.94 3.02
CA VAL A 110 4.02 -12.86 2.88
C VAL A 110 4.49 -12.81 1.42
N VAL A 111 3.87 -11.92 0.64
CA VAL A 111 4.15 -11.74 -0.78
C VAL A 111 5.43 -10.92 -0.95
N THR A 112 6.49 -11.57 -1.45
CA THR A 112 7.80 -10.94 -1.68
C THR A 112 8.18 -10.84 -3.15
N LYS A 113 7.34 -11.40 -4.04
CA LYS A 113 7.52 -11.45 -5.49
C LYS A 113 6.17 -11.23 -6.19
N ASN A 114 6.22 -10.82 -7.46
CA ASN A 114 5.02 -10.68 -8.28
C ASN A 114 4.24 -12.00 -8.35
N VAL A 115 2.92 -11.89 -8.33
CA VAL A 115 1.98 -12.99 -8.47
C VAL A 115 1.37 -12.88 -9.88
N PRO A 116 1.51 -13.90 -10.74
CA PRO A 116 0.89 -13.90 -12.06
C PRO A 116 -0.65 -13.96 -11.98
N PRO A 117 -1.34 -13.49 -13.04
CA PRO A 117 -2.79 -13.57 -13.13
C PRO A 117 -3.29 -15.01 -13.07
N MET A 118 -4.53 -15.18 -12.63
CA MET A 118 -5.22 -16.49 -12.58
C MET A 118 -4.41 -17.58 -11.86
N CYS A 119 -3.70 -17.21 -10.79
CA CYS A 119 -2.92 -18.15 -9.99
C CYS A 119 -3.23 -18.01 -8.49
N VAL A 120 -3.15 -19.14 -7.78
CA VAL A 120 -3.26 -19.20 -6.33
C VAL A 120 -1.86 -19.23 -5.72
N TYR A 121 -1.56 -18.30 -4.81
CA TYR A 121 -0.31 -18.24 -4.05
C TYR A 121 -0.61 -18.27 -2.55
N ALA A 122 0.20 -18.97 -1.76
CA ALA A 122 0.05 -18.97 -0.30
C ALA A 122 1.38 -19.17 0.45
N GLY A 123 1.43 -18.78 1.72
CA GLY A 123 2.50 -19.10 2.67
C GLY A 123 3.47 -17.94 2.97
N ASN A 124 4.47 -18.22 3.80
CA ASN A 124 5.51 -17.26 4.19
C ASN A 124 6.93 -17.85 3.93
N PRO A 125 7.63 -17.42 2.87
CA PRO A 125 7.17 -16.51 1.82
C PRO A 125 6.10 -17.17 0.93
N ALA A 126 5.26 -16.35 0.29
CA ALA A 126 4.19 -16.83 -0.58
C ALA A 126 4.77 -17.58 -1.79
N LYS A 127 4.22 -18.75 -2.10
CA LYS A 127 4.62 -19.60 -3.22
C LYS A 127 3.42 -20.01 -4.05
N PHE A 128 3.67 -20.29 -5.33
CA PHE A 128 2.69 -20.84 -6.25
C PHE A 128 2.08 -22.14 -5.70
N ILE A 129 0.76 -22.24 -5.74
CA ILE A 129 -0.01 -23.42 -5.36
C ILE A 129 -0.60 -24.09 -6.58
N LYS A 130 -1.39 -23.34 -7.38
CA LYS A 130 -2.03 -23.84 -8.60
C LYS A 130 -2.44 -22.71 -9.53
N LYS A 131 -2.71 -23.06 -10.79
CA LYS A 131 -3.42 -22.17 -11.73
C LYS A 131 -4.93 -22.29 -11.49
N ILE A 132 -5.65 -21.20 -11.75
CA ILE A 132 -7.12 -21.15 -11.77
C ILE A 132 -7.53 -21.43 -13.21
N GLU A 133 -8.39 -22.42 -13.39
CA GLU A 133 -9.01 -22.74 -14.67
C GLU A 133 -10.32 -21.97 -14.77
N GLU A 134 -10.60 -21.40 -15.94
CA GLU A 134 -11.90 -20.81 -16.24
C GLU A 134 -12.88 -21.97 -16.47
N GLU A 135 -14.01 -21.95 -15.76
CA GLU A 135 -15.11 -22.92 -15.93
C GLU A 135 -15.82 -22.76 -17.29
#